data_AF-A0A2R6A893-F1
#
_entry.id   AF-A0A2R6A893-F1
#
_cell.length_a   1.000
_cell.length_b   1.000
_cell.length_c   1.000
_cell.angle_alpha   90.00
_cell.angle_beta   90.00
_cell.angle_gamma   90.00
#
_symmetry.space_group_name_H-M   'P 1'
#
loop_
_entity.id
_entity.type
_entity.pdbx_description
1 polymer ?
#
loop_
_entity_poly.entity_id
_entity_poly.type
_entity_poly.pdbx_seq_one_letter_code
_entity_poly.pdbx_strand_id
1 'polypeptide(L)'
;RILVGRMDEARVKELDPYGSSSYCSRCGWENKDLNGAVFECKECALRINRQLNAAINLYMRMSFGYIVKWGGGRKRVELRMEGASQREWWDTVVLPSLLGGCVETGES
;
A
#
# COMPACT_ATOMS: atom_id res chain seq x y z
N ARG A 1 15.04 35.80 1.69
CA ARG A 1 13.72 35.64 1.02
C ARG A 1 13.27 34.21 1.28
N ILE A 2 12.31 34.03 2.20
CA ILE A 2 11.72 32.71 2.46
C ILE A 2 10.72 32.47 1.33
N LEU A 3 10.91 31.41 0.56
CA LEU A 3 9.91 30.95 -0.40
C LEU A 3 8.75 30.34 0.40
N VAL A 4 7.82 31.18 0.83
CA VAL A 4 6.50 30.71 1.26
C VAL A 4 5.73 30.41 -0.02
N GLY A 5 6.02 29.25 -0.62
CA GLY A 5 5.17 28.71 -1.67
C GLY A 5 3.78 28.54 -1.07
N ARG A 6 2.76 29.16 -1.68
CA ARG A 6 1.37 28.86 -1.36
C ARG A 6 1.21 27.35 -1.56
N MET A 7 0.79 26.63 -0.53
CA MET A 7 0.31 25.26 -0.68
C MET A 7 -0.93 25.38 -1.58
N ASP A 8 -0.75 25.14 -2.87
CA ASP A 8 -1.83 25.07 -3.84
C ASP A 8 -2.91 24.07 -3.36
N GLU A 9 -4.13 24.22 -3.84
CA GLU A 9 -5.25 23.34 -3.50
C GLU A 9 -4.87 21.86 -3.71
N ALA A 10 -4.86 21.09 -2.62
CA ALA A 10 -4.59 19.66 -2.68
C ALA A 10 -5.69 18.97 -3.50
N ARG A 11 -5.30 18.25 -4.56
CA ARG A 11 -6.23 17.42 -5.33
C ARG A 11 -6.66 16.21 -4.48
N VAL A 12 -7.95 16.14 -4.17
CA VAL A 12 -8.53 15.01 -3.43
C VAL A 12 -9.21 14.06 -4.42
N LYS A 13 -8.96 12.75 -4.25
CA LYS A 13 -9.64 11.68 -4.98
C LYS A 13 -10.15 10.65 -3.99
N GLU A 14 -11.46 10.45 -3.97
CA GLU A 14 -12.06 9.36 -3.20
C GLU A 14 -11.76 8.02 -3.88
N LEU A 15 -11.39 7.03 -3.07
CA LEU A 15 -11.09 5.67 -3.50
C LEU A 15 -11.98 4.69 -2.75
N ASP A 16 -12.30 3.57 -3.40
CA ASP A 16 -12.99 2.48 -2.74
C ASP A 16 -12.14 1.94 -1.58
N PRO A 17 -12.64 1.90 -0.33
CA PRO A 17 -11.87 1.42 0.81
C PRO A 17 -11.94 -0.09 1.00
N TYR A 18 -12.78 -0.81 0.24
CA TYR A 18 -13.05 -2.23 0.48
C TYR A 18 -11.77 -3.06 0.49
N GLY A 19 -11.59 -3.83 1.56
CA GLY A 19 -10.44 -4.71 1.77
C GLY A 19 -9.11 -4.01 2.05
N SER A 20 -9.04 -2.67 2.04
CA SER A 20 -7.77 -1.94 2.21
C SER A 20 -7.04 -2.32 3.51
N SER A 21 -7.76 -2.59 4.60
CA SER A 21 -7.16 -3.01 5.86
C SER A 21 -6.96 -4.52 6.02
N SER A 22 -7.56 -5.35 5.16
CA SER A 22 -7.49 -6.82 5.24
C SER A 22 -6.49 -7.44 4.29
N TYR A 23 -6.14 -6.77 3.19
CA TYR A 23 -5.10 -7.24 2.28
C TYR A 23 -3.72 -6.75 2.68
N CYS A 24 -2.71 -7.61 2.59
CA CYS A 24 -1.32 -7.25 2.80
C CYS A 24 -0.87 -6.27 1.72
N SER A 25 -0.42 -5.08 2.14
CA SER A 25 0.10 -4.06 1.22
C SER A 25 1.38 -4.46 0.51
N ARG A 26 2.11 -5.47 1.00
CA ARG A 26 3.34 -5.96 0.38
C ARG A 26 3.11 -7.10 -0.63
N CYS A 27 2.26 -8.07 -0.31
CA CYS A 27 2.14 -9.29 -1.14
C CYS A 27 0.71 -9.64 -1.58
N GLY A 28 -0.30 -8.88 -1.16
CA GLY A 28 -1.69 -9.12 -1.57
C GLY A 28 -2.42 -10.24 -0.82
N TRP A 29 -1.79 -10.90 0.15
CA TRP A 29 -2.45 -11.91 1.00
C TRP A 29 -3.63 -11.32 1.79
N GLU A 30 -4.76 -12.02 1.86
CA GLU A 30 -5.91 -11.58 2.64
C GLU A 30 -5.89 -12.15 4.06
N ASN A 31 -5.83 -11.26 5.05
CA ASN A 31 -6.06 -11.60 6.43
C ASN A 31 -7.57 -11.62 6.74
N LYS A 32 -8.09 -12.80 7.06
CA LYS A 32 -9.50 -12.99 7.48
C LYS A 32 -9.71 -12.82 8.98
N ASP A 33 -8.63 -12.79 9.77
CA ASP A 33 -8.64 -12.79 11.23
C ASP A 33 -8.14 -11.44 11.77
N LEU A 34 -8.76 -10.34 11.34
CA LEU A 34 -8.34 -9.00 11.77
C LEU A 34 -8.71 -8.74 13.23
N ASN A 35 -7.70 -8.59 14.09
CA ASN A 35 -7.86 -8.19 15.48
C ASN A 35 -6.85 -7.09 15.85
N GLY A 36 -7.32 -6.03 16.53
CA GLY A 36 -6.46 -4.97 17.05
C GLY A 36 -5.86 -4.02 15.99
N ALA A 37 -4.82 -3.30 16.41
CA ALA A 37 -4.18 -2.24 15.63
C ALA A 37 -3.04 -2.72 14.72
N VAL A 38 -2.61 -3.98 14.84
CA VAL A 38 -1.49 -4.54 14.10
C VAL A 38 -2.01 -5.44 12.98
N PHE A 39 -1.45 -5.28 11.79
CA PHE A 39 -1.63 -6.21 10.68
C PHE A 39 -0.43 -7.17 10.62
N GLU A 40 -0.71 -8.47 10.64
CA GLU A 40 0.30 -9.52 10.50
C GLU A 40 -0.01 -10.36 9.25
N CYS A 41 0.93 -10.39 8.30
CA CYS A 41 0.82 -11.19 7.10
C CYS A 41 1.43 -12.58 7.33
N LYS A 42 0.61 -13.63 7.18
CA LYS A 42 1.08 -15.02 7.32
C LYS A 42 1.86 -15.52 6.10
N GLU A 43 1.83 -14.81 4.97
CA GLU A 43 2.49 -15.21 3.72
C GLU A 43 3.88 -14.59 3.54
N CYS A 44 4.06 -13.31 3.87
CA CYS A 44 5.35 -12.61 3.70
C CYS A 44 5.96 -12.06 5.01
N ALA A 45 5.39 -12.43 6.16
CA ALA A 45 5.83 -12.03 7.50
C ALA A 45 5.82 -10.51 7.79
N LEU A 46 5.19 -9.69 6.94
CA LEU A 46 5.03 -8.26 7.21
C LEU A 46 4.21 -8.05 8.51
N ARG A 47 4.75 -7.24 9.43
CA ARG A 47 4.06 -6.77 10.63
C ARG A 47 4.10 -5.25 10.67
N ILE A 48 2.94 -4.60 10.61
CA ILE A 48 2.83 -3.14 10.51
C ILE A 48 1.54 -2.65 11.17
N ASN A 49 1.43 -1.35 11.48
CA ASN A 49 0.16 -0.76 11.88
C ASN A 49 -0.90 -0.98 10.78
N ARG A 50 -2.09 -1.46 11.17
CA ARG A 50 -3.17 -1.83 10.24
C ARG A 50 -3.69 -0.65 9.43
N GLN A 51 -3.70 0.55 9.99
CA GLN A 51 -4.12 1.76 9.28
C GLN A 51 -3.07 2.20 8.28
N LEU A 52 -1.78 2.07 8.61
CA LEU A 52 -0.71 2.30 7.65
C LEU A 52 -0.75 1.29 6.49
N ASN A 53 -1.02 0.01 6.77
CA ASN A 53 -1.27 -0.99 5.73
C ASN A 53 -2.42 -0.57 4.80
N ALA A 54 -3.53 -0.11 5.37
CA ALA A 54 -4.68 0.38 4.59
C ALA A 54 -4.33 1.60 3.74
N ALA A 55 -3.61 2.56 4.30
CA ALA A 55 -3.16 3.75 3.59
C ALA A 55 -2.27 3.40 2.39
N ILE A 56 -1.32 2.46 2.56
CA ILE A 56 -0.46 2.00 1.46
C ILE A 56 -1.30 1.32 0.36
N ASN A 57 -2.29 0.49 0.73
CA ASN A 57 -3.20 -0.11 -0.25
C ASN A 57 -3.99 0.93 -1.04
N LEU A 58 -4.46 1.99 -0.40
CA LEU A 58 -5.16 3.10 -1.07
C LEU A 58 -4.19 3.90 -1.95
N TYR A 59 -2.96 4.14 -1.49
CA TYR A 59 -1.92 4.81 -2.27
C TYR A 59 -1.59 4.03 -3.56
N MET A 60 -1.51 2.70 -3.50
CA MET A 60 -1.35 1.86 -4.69
C MET A 60 -2.55 1.97 -5.64
N ARG A 61 -3.78 1.98 -5.13
CA ARG A 61 -4.99 2.19 -5.96
C ARG A 61 -4.99 3.54 -6.66
N MET A 62 -4.49 4.58 -5.99
CA MET A 62 -4.33 5.90 -6.58
C MET A 62 -3.25 5.90 -7.66
N SER A 63 -2.12 5.25 -7.40
CA SER A 63 -0.91 5.29 -8.24
C SER A 63 -1.03 4.44 -9.50
N PHE A 64 -1.57 3.22 -9.38
CA PHE A 64 -1.65 2.26 -10.49
C PHE A 64 -3.04 2.19 -11.12
N GLY A 65 -4.05 2.74 -10.45
CA GLY A 65 -5.43 2.43 -10.78
C GLY A 65 -5.80 0.98 -10.40
N TYR A 66 -7.09 0.68 -10.45
CA TYR A 66 -7.63 -0.62 -10.07
C TYR A 66 -8.96 -0.90 -10.75
N ILE A 67 -9.36 -2.17 -10.74
CA ILE A 67 -10.71 -2.61 -11.09
C ILE A 67 -11.36 -3.29 -9.91
N VAL A 68 -12.69 -3.18 -9.85
CA VAL A 68 -13.53 -3.91 -8.90
C VAL A 68 -14.16 -5.08 -9.65
N LYS A 69 -13.93 -6.29 -9.16
CA LYS A 69 -14.58 -7.51 -9.65
C LYS A 69 -15.60 -7.99 -8.64
N TRP A 70 -16.74 -8.46 -9.12
CA TRP A 70 -17.78 -9.12 -8.34
C TRP A 70 -17.92 -10.56 -8.82
N GLY A 71 -17.80 -11.53 -7.92
CA GLY A 71 -17.93 -12.95 -8.27
C GLY A 71 -18.27 -13.79 -7.04
N GLY A 72 -19.21 -14.73 -7.19
CA GLY A 72 -19.63 -15.61 -6.09
C GLY A 72 -20.13 -14.87 -4.84
N GLY A 73 -20.78 -13.72 -5.02
CA GLY A 73 -21.25 -12.87 -3.92
C GLY A 73 -20.16 -12.07 -3.21
N ARG A 74 -18.91 -12.10 -3.70
CA ARG A 74 -17.78 -11.41 -3.09
C ARG A 74 -17.21 -10.32 -4.00
N LYS A 75 -16.92 -9.18 -3.39
CA LYS A 75 -16.20 -8.07 -4.02
C LYS A 75 -14.69 -8.33 -3.92
N ARG A 76 -13.94 -8.01 -4.98
CA ARG A 76 -12.47 -8.05 -5.00
C ARG A 76 -11.94 -6.82 -5.72
N VAL A 77 -10.82 -6.30 -5.22
CA VAL A 77 -10.08 -5.21 -5.88
C VAL A 77 -8.80 -5.78 -6.48
N GLU A 78 -8.52 -5.42 -7.73
CA GLU A 78 -7.34 -5.87 -8.47
C GLU A 78 -6.60 -4.64 -9.03
N LEU A 79 -5.32 -4.52 -8.70
CA LEU A 79 -4.46 -3.40 -9.13
C LEU A 79 -4.06 -3.59 -10.60
N ARG A 80 -3.94 -2.48 -11.33
CA ARG A 80 -3.44 -2.48 -12.72
C ARG A 80 -1.93 -2.24 -12.76
N MET A 81 -1.15 -3.10 -12.10
CA MET A 81 0.30 -2.99 -12.09
C MET A 81 0.90 -3.61 -13.36
N GLU A 82 1.90 -2.93 -13.94
CA GLU A 82 2.67 -3.42 -15.09
C GLU A 82 4.17 -3.40 -14.72
N GLY A 83 4.93 -4.39 -15.18
CA GLY A 83 6.40 -4.42 -15.08
C GLY A 83 7.00 -4.79 -13.71
N ALA A 84 6.26 -4.69 -12.61
CA ALA A 84 6.72 -5.14 -11.29
C ALA A 84 5.59 -5.82 -10.51
N SER A 85 5.93 -6.85 -9.73
CA SER A 85 5.02 -7.39 -8.73
C SER A 85 4.78 -6.38 -7.60
N GLN A 86 3.66 -6.54 -6.91
CA GLN A 86 3.34 -5.74 -5.72
C GLN A 86 4.47 -5.75 -4.69
N ARG A 87 5.12 -6.92 -4.51
CA ARG A 87 6.20 -7.11 -3.55
C ARG A 87 7.47 -6.35 -3.94
N GLU A 88 7.88 -6.45 -5.19
CA GLU A 88 9.06 -5.74 -5.70
C GLU A 88 8.88 -4.22 -5.60
N TRP A 89 7.70 -3.72 -5.99
CA TRP A 89 7.39 -2.31 -5.84
C TRP A 89 7.41 -1.87 -4.38
N TRP A 90 6.80 -2.66 -3.48
CA TRP A 90 6.77 -2.33 -2.06
C TRP A 90 8.18 -2.28 -1.46
N ASP A 91 9.03 -3.26 -1.79
CA ASP A 91 10.42 -3.33 -1.32
C ASP A 91 11.27 -2.17 -1.88
N THR A 92 10.95 -1.66 -3.07
CA THR A 92 11.70 -0.56 -3.72
C THR A 92 11.23 0.83 -3.28
N VAL A 93 9.93 1.00 -2.96
CA VAL A 93 9.32 2.32 -2.74
C VAL A 93 8.92 2.52 -1.28
N VAL A 94 8.22 1.56 -0.69
CA VAL A 94 7.65 1.70 0.66
C VAL A 94 8.71 1.41 1.71
N LEU A 95 9.44 0.30 1.58
CA LEU A 95 10.41 -0.12 2.59
C LEU A 95 11.49 0.95 2.86
N PRO A 96 12.14 1.57 1.85
CA PRO A 96 13.14 2.60 2.12
C PRO A 96 12.54 3.83 2.80
N SER A 97 11.31 4.20 2.41
CA SER A 97 10.57 5.32 3.02
C SER A 97 10.25 5.08 4.50
N LEU A 98 9.98 3.82 4.89
CA LEU A 98 9.74 3.45 6.29
C LEU A 98 11.01 3.40 7.12
N LEU A 99 12.14 3.04 6.51
CA LEU A 99 13.44 2.93 7.18
C LEU A 99 14.20 4.26 7.27
N GLY A 100 13.62 5.37 6.79
CA GLY A 100 14.26 6.69 6.85
C GLY A 100 15.25 6.98 5.72
N GLY A 101 15.22 6.19 4.64
CA GLY A 101 15.82 6.56 3.36
C GLY A 101 17.30 6.92 3.38
N CYS A 102 18.16 5.97 3.74
CA CYS A 102 19.53 5.81 3.23
C CYS A 102 19.97 4.37 3.50
N VAL A 103 19.92 3.48 2.50
CA VAL A 103 20.73 2.27 2.51
C VAL A 103 21.83 2.55 1.50
N GLU A 104 23.00 2.96 2.02
CA GLU A 104 24.23 2.88 1.24
C GLU A 104 24.44 1.40 0.93
N THR A 105 24.19 1.00 -0.33
CA THR A 105 24.64 -0.29 -0.81
C THR A 105 26.15 -0.23 -0.88
N GLY A 106 26.81 -0.67 0.20
CA GLY A 106 28.24 -0.94 0.18
C GLY A 106 28.49 -2.05 -0.84
N GLU A 107 29.10 -1.69 -1.97
CA GLU A 107 29.76 -2.63 -2.85
C GLU A 107 31.00 -3.16 -2.11
N SER A 108 31.08 -4.48 -1.99
CA SER A 108 32.28 -5.23 -1.57
C SER A 108 32.93 -5.88 -2.77
#